data_AF-A0A2P6R0X9-F1
#
_entry.id   AF-A0A2P6R0X9-F1
#
_cell.length_a   1.000
_cell.length_b   1.000
_cell.length_c   1.000
_cell.angle_alpha   90.00
_cell.angle_beta   90.00
_cell.angle_gamma   90.00
#
_symmetry.space_group_name_H-M   'P 1'
#
loop_
_entity.id
_entity.type
_entity.pdbx_description
1 polymer ?
#
loop_
_entity_poly.entity_id
_entity_poly.type
_entity_poly.pdbx_seq_one_letter_code
_entity_poly.pdbx_strand_id
1 'polypeptide(L)'
;MIEIFDRMIHQRLESRKGDSYITANDMLDTLLNISKEKMEDMDMLKTQHLFLDLFAEDTDTSSATLKWAMAELLRNPKILSEAQAELQQVIGKGKVVEESDIA
;
A
#
# COMPACT_ATOMS: atom_id res chain seq x y z
N MET A 1 -14.09 8.88 3.82
CA MET A 1 -12.68 8.59 3.48
C MET A 1 -11.77 9.49 4.32
N ILE A 2 -11.86 10.82 4.17
CA ILE A 2 -11.10 11.82 4.96
C ILE A 2 -11.18 11.57 6.48
N GLU A 3 -12.38 11.39 7.04
CA GLU A 3 -12.55 11.13 8.49
C GLU A 3 -11.83 9.86 9.00
N ILE A 4 -11.67 8.84 8.14
CA ILE A 4 -10.98 7.61 8.52
C ILE A 4 -9.48 7.88 8.62
N PHE A 5 -8.93 8.57 7.62
CA PHE A 5 -7.51 8.95 7.59
C PHE A 5 -7.16 9.91 8.73
N ASP A 6 -8.00 10.93 8.97
CA ASP A 6 -7.83 11.84 10.12
C ASP A 6 -7.80 11.07 11.45
N ARG A 7 -8.73 10.12 11.62
CA ARG A 7 -8.76 9.28 12.82
C ARG A 7 -7.50 8.42 12.94
N MET A 8 -7.01 7.82 11.85
CA MET A 8 -5.79 7.02 11.86
C MET A 8 -4.56 7.85 12.24
N ILE A 9 -4.41 9.04 11.65
CA ILE A 9 -3.33 9.97 11.95
C ILE A 9 -3.39 10.39 13.42
N HIS A 10 -4.58 10.75 13.92
CA HIS A 10 -4.77 11.13 15.31
C HIS A 10 -4.43 9.99 16.28
N GLN A 11 -4.93 8.78 16.03
CA GLN A 11 -4.61 7.60 16.84
C GLN A 11 -3.11 7.30 16.86
N ARG A 12 -2.42 7.46 15.71
CA ARG A 12 -0.98 7.27 15.61
C ARG A 12 -0.21 8.33 16.40
N LEU A 13 -0.63 9.59 16.32
CA LEU A 13 -0.05 10.69 17.09
C LEU A 13 -0.21 10.49 18.61
N GLU A 14 -1.40 10.06 19.07
CA GLU A 14 -1.62 9.77 20.49
C GLU A 14 -0.76 8.58 20.97
N SER A 15 -0.68 7.52 20.17
CA SER A 15 0.15 6.35 20.49
C SER A 15 1.63 6.71 20.65
N ARG A 16 2.12 7.65 19.83
CA ARG A 16 3.52 8.14 19.85
C ARG A 16 3.86 8.98 21.09
N LYS A 17 2.88 9.43 21.88
CA LYS A 17 3.13 10.19 23.12
C LYS A 17 3.53 9.28 24.29
N GLY A 18 3.24 7.98 24.22
CA GLY A 18 3.59 7.03 25.27
C GLY A 18 5.04 6.58 25.18
N ASP A 19 5.70 6.41 26.33
CA ASP A 19 7.09 5.94 26.43
C ASP A 19 7.33 4.53 25.84
N SER A 20 6.25 3.77 25.58
CA SER A 20 6.29 2.41 25.05
C SER A 20 5.90 2.32 23.57
N TYR A 21 5.92 3.43 22.81
CA TYR A 21 5.56 3.39 21.40
C TYR A 21 6.53 2.53 20.58
N ILE A 22 5.99 1.55 19.86
CA ILE A 22 6.74 0.73 18.91
C ILE A 22 6.44 1.28 17.50
N THR A 23 7.48 1.76 16.82
CA THR A 23 7.40 2.23 15.43
C THR A 23 6.88 1.12 14.53
N ALA A 24 5.80 1.42 13.79
CA ALA A 24 5.22 0.53 12.79
C ALA A 24 6.08 0.44 11.51
N ASN A 25 7.01 1.38 11.34
CA ASN A 25 7.93 1.47 10.20
C ASN A 25 7.18 1.49 8.85
N ASP A 26 6.02 2.13 8.85
CA ASP A 26 5.17 2.31 7.68
C ASP A 26 5.29 3.73 7.11
N MET A 27 4.58 3.97 6.01
CA MET A 27 4.58 5.27 5.34
C MET A 27 4.09 6.40 6.25
N LEU A 28 3.03 6.15 7.06
CA LEU A 28 2.52 7.14 7.99
C LEU A 28 3.59 7.51 9.03
N ASP A 29 4.33 6.51 9.52
CA ASP A 29 5.40 6.75 10.47
C ASP A 29 6.53 7.59 9.89
N THR A 30 6.91 7.30 8.65
CA THR A 30 7.92 8.03 7.90
C THR A 30 7.49 9.48 7.68
N LEU A 31 6.28 9.72 7.19
CA LEU A 31 5.76 11.07 6.93
C LEU A 31 5.66 11.91 8.21
N LEU A 32 5.20 11.30 9.31
CA LEU A 32 5.15 11.99 10.60
C LEU A 32 6.54 12.35 11.13
N ASN A 33 7.55 11.51 10.89
CA ASN A 33 8.93 11.82 11.27
C ASN A 33 9.50 13.00 10.45
N ILE A 34 9.29 13.00 9.13
CA ILE A 34 9.71 14.10 8.26
C ILE A 34 9.05 15.43 8.69
N SER A 35 7.75 15.39 9.00
CA SER A 35 7.03 16.58 9.50
C SER A 35 7.59 17.12 10.83
N LYS A 36 8.08 16.23 11.71
CA LYS A 36 8.64 16.59 13.01
C LYS A 36 10.04 17.18 12.92
N GLU A 37 10.83 16.73 11.95
CA GLU A 37 12.16 17.27 11.66
C GLU A 37 12.13 18.69 11.09
N LYS A 38 10.93 19.25 10.83
CA LYS A 38 10.71 20.62 10.33
C LYS A 38 11.50 20.89 9.06
N MET A 39 11.55 19.94 8.13
CA MET A 39 12.02 20.23 6.77
C MET A 39 11.15 21.35 6.21
N GLU A 40 11.78 22.41 5.67
CA GLU A 40 11.13 23.70 5.33
C GLU A 40 9.87 23.55 4.47
N ASP A 41 9.77 22.46 3.69
CA ASP A 41 8.66 22.23 2.76
C ASP A 41 7.56 21.27 3.27
N MET A 42 7.72 20.58 4.40
CA MET A 42 6.77 19.55 4.85
C MET A 42 6.21 19.84 6.26
N ASP A 43 5.01 20.42 6.28
CA ASP A 43 4.23 20.64 7.51
C ASP A 43 3.18 19.53 7.72
N MET A 44 2.50 19.56 8.87
CA MET A 44 1.49 18.56 9.23
C MET A 44 0.32 18.51 8.22
N LEU A 45 -0.10 19.65 7.67
CA LEU A 45 -1.22 19.68 6.71
C LEU A 45 -0.81 19.03 5.39
N LYS A 46 0.41 19.31 4.90
CA LYS A 46 0.96 18.66 3.71
C LYS A 46 1.16 17.16 3.94
N THR A 47 1.62 16.74 5.12
CA THR A 47 1.72 15.33 5.49
C THR A 47 0.35 14.64 5.45
N GLN A 48 -0.69 15.27 5.99
CA GLN A 48 -2.06 14.74 5.96
C GLN A 48 -2.59 14.59 4.54
N HIS A 49 -2.43 15.63 3.71
CA HIS A 49 -2.88 15.58 2.31
C HIS A 49 -2.10 14.55 1.51
N LEU A 50 -0.78 14.50 1.61
CA LEU A 50 0.04 13.51 0.90
C LEU A 50 -0.33 12.08 1.32
N PHE A 51 -0.59 11.84 2.61
CA PHE A 51 -1.05 10.54 3.09
C PHE A 51 -2.41 10.16 2.48
N LEU A 52 -3.33 11.12 2.37
CA LEU A 52 -4.63 10.90 1.75
C LEU A 52 -4.49 10.62 0.24
N ASP A 53 -3.75 11.45 -0.48
CA ASP A 53 -3.62 11.36 -1.95
C ASP A 53 -3.05 10.01 -2.37
N LEU A 54 -1.97 9.58 -1.70
CA LEU A 54 -1.32 8.28 -1.98
C LEU A 54 -2.24 7.09 -1.72
N PHE A 55 -3.12 7.15 -0.72
CA PHE A 55 -4.05 6.04 -0.46
C PHE A 55 -5.33 6.10 -1.29
N ALA A 56 -5.85 7.29 -1.55
CA ALA A 56 -7.14 7.49 -2.21
C ALA A 56 -7.03 7.23 -3.72
N GLU A 57 -6.01 7.79 -4.39
CA GLU A 57 -5.90 7.70 -5.85
C GLU A 57 -5.40 6.33 -6.32
N ASP A 58 -4.46 5.73 -5.59
CA ASP A 58 -3.81 4.47 -6.00
C ASP A 58 -4.74 3.25 -5.87
N THR A 59 -5.73 3.31 -4.98
CA THR A 59 -6.66 2.19 -4.76
C THR A 59 -7.57 1.95 -5.96
N ASP A 60 -8.10 3.01 -6.56
CA ASP A 60 -9.03 2.89 -7.70
C ASP A 60 -8.31 2.41 -8.97
N THR A 61 -7.10 2.92 -9.21
CA THR A 61 -6.30 2.57 -10.40
C THR A 61 -5.80 1.11 -10.35
N SER A 62 -5.24 0.68 -9.22
CA SER A 62 -4.77 -0.70 -9.02
C SER A 62 -5.94 -1.70 -9.06
N SER A 63 -7.07 -1.37 -8.40
CA SER A 63 -8.29 -2.20 -8.44
C SER A 63 -8.85 -2.35 -9.85
N ALA A 64 -8.92 -1.25 -10.61
CA ALA A 64 -9.39 -1.28 -12.00
C ALA A 64 -8.47 -2.15 -12.87
N THR A 65 -7.16 -2.01 -12.71
CA THR A 65 -6.16 -2.80 -13.45
C THR A 65 -6.31 -4.30 -13.17
N LEU A 66 -6.42 -4.69 -11.90
CA LEU A 66 -6.63 -6.10 -11.53
C LEU A 66 -7.96 -6.65 -12.06
N LYS A 67 -9.03 -5.86 -12.03
CA LYS A 67 -10.33 -6.26 -12.60
C LYS A 67 -10.23 -6.53 -14.09
N TRP A 68 -9.57 -5.65 -14.85
CA TRP A 68 -9.35 -5.85 -16.28
C TRP A 68 -8.45 -7.05 -16.57
N ALA A 69 -7.36 -7.21 -15.83
CA ALA A 69 -6.47 -8.35 -15.98
C ALA A 69 -7.23 -9.68 -15.77
N MET A 70 -8.01 -9.79 -14.68
CA MET A 70 -8.82 -10.98 -14.41
C MET A 70 -9.93 -11.18 -15.45
N ALA A 71 -10.58 -10.11 -15.92
CA ALA A 71 -11.59 -10.20 -16.96
C ALA A 71 -10.99 -10.75 -18.27
N GLU A 72 -9.83 -10.26 -18.69
CA GLU A 72 -9.17 -10.73 -19.91
C GLU A 72 -8.63 -12.16 -19.78
N LEU A 73 -8.11 -12.55 -18.61
CA LEU A 73 -7.69 -13.93 -18.33
C LEU A 73 -8.88 -14.91 -18.39
N LEU A 74 -10.01 -14.56 -17.76
CA LEU A 74 -11.22 -15.41 -17.76
C LEU A 74 -11.86 -15.53 -19.15
N ARG A 75 -11.77 -14.48 -19.98
CA ARG A 75 -12.23 -14.50 -21.38
C ARG A 75 -11.34 -15.34 -22.29
N ASN A 76 -10.08 -15.56 -21.92
CA ASN A 76 -9.08 -16.28 -22.72
C ASN A 76 -8.46 -17.45 -21.93
N PRO A 77 -9.16 -18.60 -21.82
CA PRO A 77 -8.71 -19.74 -21.01
C PRO A 77 -7.32 -20.28 -21.36
N LYS A 78 -6.89 -20.16 -22.62
CA LYS A 78 -5.54 -20.54 -23.06
C LYS A 78 -4.46 -19.68 -22.36
N ILE A 79 -4.63 -18.36 -22.37
CA ILE A 79 -3.68 -17.42 -21.73
C ILE A 79 -3.68 -17.64 -20.22
N LEU A 80 -4.84 -17.86 -19.60
CA LEU A 80 -4.93 -18.19 -18.17
C LEU A 80 -4.16 -19.48 -17.84
N SER A 81 -4.30 -20.53 -18.66
CA SER A 81 -3.56 -21.79 -18.46
C SER A 81 -2.05 -21.59 -18.60
N GLU A 82 -1.61 -20.74 -19.52
CA GLU A 82 -0.19 -20.43 -19.72
C GLU A 82 0.38 -19.67 -18.50
N ALA A 83 -0.32 -18.64 -18.01
CA ALA A 83 0.07 -17.89 -16.80
C ALA A 83 0.12 -18.77 -15.55
N GLN A 84 -0.84 -19.70 -15.39
CA GLN A 84 -0.82 -20.66 -14.27
C GLN A 84 0.35 -21.64 -14.36
N ALA A 85 0.70 -22.09 -15.58
CA ALA A 85 1.85 -22.97 -15.80
C ALA A 85 3.16 -22.27 -15.47
N GLU A 86 3.31 -20.99 -15.85
CA GLU A 86 4.46 -20.16 -15.50
C GLU A 86 4.60 -20.00 -13.98
N LEU A 87 3.53 -19.64 -13.26
CA LEU A 87 3.55 -19.56 -11.80
C LEU A 87 3.94 -20.89 -11.14
N GLN A 88 3.43 -22.02 -11.66
CA GLN A 88 3.81 -23.33 -11.16
C GLN A 88 5.29 -23.65 -11.42
N GLN A 89 5.85 -23.20 -12.54
CA GLN A 89 7.24 -23.42 -12.91
C GLN A 89 8.21 -22.58 -12.07
N VAL A 90 7.92 -21.28 -11.90
CA VAL A 90 8.82 -20.32 -11.25
C VAL A 90 8.67 -20.36 -9.72
N ILE A 91 7.43 -20.32 -9.22
CA ILE A 91 7.16 -20.22 -7.78
C ILE A 91 7.02 -21.62 -7.18
N GLY A 92 6.29 -22.49 -7.86
CA GLY A 92 5.94 -23.83 -7.40
C GLY A 92 4.50 -23.94 -6.89
N LYS A 93 3.92 -25.12 -7.03
CA LYS A 93 2.51 -25.37 -6.68
C LYS A 93 2.25 -25.20 -5.18
N GLY A 94 1.26 -24.39 -4.83
CA GLY A 94 0.78 -24.21 -3.45
C GLY A 94 1.64 -23.28 -2.59
N LYS A 95 2.65 -22.63 -3.17
CA LYS A 95 3.42 -21.60 -2.49
C LYS A 95 2.75 -20.23 -2.66
N VAL A 96 2.94 -19.38 -1.65
CA VAL A 96 2.54 -17.97 -1.70
C VAL A 96 3.58 -17.22 -2.54
N VAL A 97 3.10 -16.29 -3.37
CA VAL A 97 3.95 -15.39 -4.14
C VAL A 97 4.40 -14.27 -3.22
N GLU A 98 5.72 -14.03 -3.16
CA GLU A 98 6.34 -12.96 -2.39
C GLU A 98 6.86 -11.86 -3.32
N GLU A 99 7.05 -10.63 -2.81
CA GLU A 99 7.63 -9.54 -3.61
C GLU A 99 9.03 -9.88 -4.15
N SER A 100 9.79 -10.69 -3.41
CA SER A 100 11.11 -11.17 -3.84
C SER A 100 11.08 -12.07 -5.07
N ASP A 101 9.93 -12.63 -5.43
CA ASP A 101 9.79 -13.49 -6.61
C ASP A 101 9.72 -12.69 -7.92
N ILE A 102 9.54 -11.36 -7.83
CA ILE A 102 9.43 -10.44 -8.97
C ILE A 102 10.80 -9.87 -9.36
N ALA A 103 11.82 -9.99 -8.50
CA ALA A 103 13.11 -9.30 -8.58
C ALA A 103 14.22 -10.10 -9.29
#